data_AF-R2VMI7-F1
#
_entry.id   AF-R2VMI7-F1
#
_cell.length_a   1.000
_cell.length_b   1.000
_cell.length_c   1.000
_cell.angle_alpha   90.00
_cell.angle_beta   90.00
_cell.angle_gamma   90.00
#
_symmetry.space_group_name_H-M   'P 1'
#
loop_
_entity.id
_entity.type
_entity.pdbx_description
1 polymer ?
#
loop_
_entity_poly.entity_id
_entity_poly.type
_entity_poly.pdbx_seq_one_letter_code
_entity_poly.pdbx_strand_id
1 'polypeptide(L)' 'MPIELERALKLRKIHLEKGDPVCNHEYEKEFFNGIPTGDYACKKCGQSISKSSYIKIMKVRESLD' A
#
# COMPACT_ATOMS: atom_id res chain seq x y z
N MET A 1 -15.33 16.58 15.17
CA MET A 1 -14.87 15.25 14.70
C MET A 1 -13.40 15.10 15.02
N PRO A 2 -12.90 13.91 15.39
CA PRO A 2 -11.47 13.69 15.51
C PRO A 2 -10.79 14.00 14.18
N ILE A 3 -9.62 14.64 14.24
CA ILE A 3 -8.85 15.14 13.07
C ILE A 3 -8.61 14.03 12.04
N GLU A 4 -8.48 12.78 12.49
CA GLU A 4 -8.27 11.61 11.65
C GLU A 4 -9.49 11.24 10.80
N LEU A 5 -10.71 11.38 11.35
CA LEU A 5 -11.95 11.08 10.62
C LEU A 5 -12.16 12.08 9.49
N GLU A 6 -11.91 13.37 9.73
CA GLU A 6 -12.06 14.39 8.69
C GLU A 6 -11.05 14.20 7.54
N ARG A 7 -9.80 13.83 7.88
CA ARG A 7 -8.77 13.49 6.88
C ARG A 7 -9.17 12.28 6.05
N ALA A 8 -9.66 11.22 6.69
CA ALA A 8 -10.12 10.02 6.00
C ALA A 8 -11.28 10.32 5.03
N LEU A 9 -12.25 11.13 5.45
CA LEU A 9 -13.37 11.54 4.61
C LEU A 9 -12.94 12.39 3.40
N LYS A 10 -11.98 13.33 3.60
CA LYS A 10 -11.40 14.12 2.50
C LYS A 10 -10.68 13.24 1.48
N LEU A 11 -9.86 12.30 1.94
CA LEU A 11 -9.16 11.35 1.06
C LEU A 11 -10.15 10.49 0.26
N ARG A 12 -11.23 10.03 0.90
CA ARG A 12 -12.28 9.26 0.24
C ARG A 12 -13.00 10.06 -0.85
N LYS A 13 -13.28 11.35 -0.59
CA LYS A 13 -13.88 12.24 -1.58
C LYS A 13 -12.94 12.44 -2.79
N ILE A 14 -11.65 12.63 -2.54
CA ILE A 14 -10.64 12.77 -3.62
C ILE A 14 -10.58 11.49 -4.49
N HIS A 15 -10.60 10.31 -3.88
CA HIS A 15 -10.62 9.04 -4.63
C HIS A 15 -11.89 8.89 -5.49
N LEU A 16 -13.06 9.29 -4.97
CA LEU A 16 -14.30 9.26 -5.74
C LEU A 16 -14.28 10.22 -6.95
N GLU A 17 -13.66 11.39 -6.80
CA GLU A 17 -13.61 12.42 -7.86
C GLU A 17 -12.54 12.16 -8.92
N LYS A 18 -11.37 11.65 -8.52
CA LYS A 18 -10.19 11.51 -9.40
C LYS A 18 -9.89 10.07 -9.82
N GLY A 19 -10.58 9.09 -9.23
CA GLY A 19 -10.21 7.68 -9.32
C GLY A 19 -8.97 7.36 -8.49
N ASP A 20 -8.66 6.07 -8.38
CA ASP A 20 -7.42 5.62 -7.73
C ASP A 20 -6.20 6.08 -8.57
N PRO A 21 -5.18 6.68 -7.94
CA PRO A 21 -3.94 6.98 -8.65
C PRO A 21 -3.32 5.68 -9.17
N VAL A 22 -2.83 5.69 -10.42
CA VAL A 22 -2.15 4.53 -11.01
C VAL A 22 -1.01 4.12 -10.08
N CYS A 23 -1.16 2.93 -9.50
CA CYS A 23 -0.22 2.39 -8.54
C CYS A 23 0.53 1.22 -9.16
N ASN A 24 1.85 1.35 -9.28
CA ASN A 24 2.71 0.24 -9.71
C ASN A 24 2.94 -0.80 -8.61
N HIS A 25 2.34 -0.60 -7.42
CA HIS A 25 2.47 -1.48 -6.25
C HIS A 25 3.93 -1.86 -5.98
N GLU A 26 4.77 -0.84 -5.82
CA GLU A 26 6.12 -0.98 -5.29
C GLU A 26 5.99 -1.18 -3.78
N TYR A 27 6.06 -2.44 -3.36
CA TYR A 27 5.90 -2.85 -1.98
C TYR A 27 7.23 -2.78 -1.25
N GLU A 28 7.26 -2.09 -0.11
CA GLU A 28 8.43 -2.00 0.77
C GLU A 28 8.12 -2.68 2.11
N LYS A 29 9.15 -3.19 2.79
CA LYS A 29 8.96 -3.85 4.09
C LYS A 29 8.38 -2.86 5.10
N GLU A 30 7.32 -3.26 5.78
CA GLU A 30 6.68 -2.44 6.80
C GLU A 30 7.39 -2.58 8.15
N PHE A 31 7.51 -1.46 8.85
CA PHE A 31 8.11 -1.37 10.18
C PHE A 31 7.16 -0.65 11.13
N PHE A 32 7.02 -1.19 12.33
CA PHE A 32 6.31 -0.57 13.43
C PHE A 32 7.31 -0.30 14.56
N ASN A 33 7.54 0.98 14.88
CA ASN A 33 8.53 1.43 15.87
C ASN A 33 9.94 0.84 15.65
N GLY A 34 10.36 0.73 14.38
CA GLY A 34 11.67 0.18 13.99
C GLY A 34 11.73 -1.35 13.95
N ILE A 35 10.66 -2.06 14.32
CA ILE A 35 10.57 -3.51 14.27
C ILE A 35 9.86 -3.92 12.96
N PRO A 36 10.43 -4.84 12.15
CA PRO A 36 9.76 -5.30 10.95
C PRO A 36 8.49 -6.09 11.31
N THR A 37 7.35 -5.72 10.71
CA THR A 37 6.08 -6.41 10.96
C THR A 37 6.00 -7.75 10.24
N GLY A 38 6.80 -7.91 9.18
CA GLY A 38 6.79 -9.09 8.30
C GLY A 38 5.94 -8.87 7.04
N ASP A 39 5.15 -7.81 7.02
CA ASP A 39 4.34 -7.40 5.88
C ASP A 39 5.08 -6.40 5.00
N TYR A 40 4.54 -6.20 3.81
CA TYR A 40 5.02 -5.22 2.85
C TYR A 40 3.89 -4.27 2.49
N ALA A 41 4.16 -2.97 2.55
CA ALA A 41 3.19 -1.92 2.28
C ALA A 41 3.60 -1.11 1.05
N CYS A 42 2.64 -0.76 0.22
CA CYS A 42 2.85 0.20 -0.85
C CYS A 42 2.68 1.62 -0.31
N LYS A 43 3.73 2.45 -0.37
CA LYS A 43 3.65 3.84 0.11
C LYS A 43 2.73 4.74 -0.73
N LYS A 44 2.38 4.35 -1.96
CA LYS A 44 1.52 5.13 -2.86
C LYS A 44 0.03 4.97 -2.53
N CYS A 45 -0.45 3.73 -2.42
CA CYS A 45 -1.87 3.44 -2.17
C CYS A 45 -2.16 2.98 -0.74
N GLY A 46 -1.15 2.70 0.08
CA GLY A 46 -1.30 2.22 1.45
C GLY A 46 -1.72 0.74 1.55
N GLN A 47 -1.79 0.01 0.44
CA GLN A 47 -2.10 -1.42 0.47
C GLN A 47 -0.96 -2.20 1.13
N SER A 48 -1.30 -3.07 2.08
CA SER A 48 -0.37 -4.02 2.69
C SER A 48 -0.62 -5.44 2.18
N ILE A 49 0.46 -6.21 2.05
CA ILE A 49 0.46 -7.63 1.66
C ILE A 49 1.40 -8.42 2.55
N SER A 50 1.10 -9.70 2.75
CA SER A 50 1.97 -10.61 3.48
C SER A 50 3.25 -10.93 2.70
N LYS A 51 4.30 -11.35 3.41
CA LYS A 51 5.56 -11.81 2.82
C LYS A 51 5.38 -12.89 1.75
N SER A 52 4.46 -13.84 1.95
CA SER A 52 4.22 -14.92 0.98
C SER A 52 3.62 -14.41 -0.32
N SER A 53 2.69 -13.45 -0.24
CA SER A 53 2.13 -12.75 -1.40
C SER A 53 3.19 -11.92 -2.12
N TYR A 54 4.04 -11.21 -1.38
CA TYR A 54 5.15 -10.43 -1.95
C TYR A 54 6.09 -11.31 -2.79
N ILE A 55 6.51 -12.47 -2.26
CA ILE A 55 7.39 -13.40 -2.98
C ILE A 55 6.74 -13.89 -4.27
N LYS A 56 5.43 -14.18 -4.26
CA LYS A 56 4.71 -14.60 -5.47
C LYS A 56 4.71 -13.49 -6.53
N ILE A 57 4.45 -12.25 -6.13
CA ILE A 57 4.44 -11.09 -7.04
C ILE A 57 5.83 -10.88 -7.66
N MET A 58 6.89 -10.95 -6.86
CA MET A 58 8.26 -10.76 -7.37
C MET A 58 8.67 -11.85 -8.36
N LYS A 59 8.30 -13.12 -8.09
CA LYS A 59 8.53 -14.22 -9.03
C LYS A 59 7.82 -14.03 -10.37
N VAL A 60 6.58 -13.54 -10.33
CA VAL A 60 5.82 -13.24 -11.56
C VAL A 60 6.48 -12.11 -12.33
N ARG A 61 6.96 -11.06 -11.64
CA ARG A 61 7.71 -9.97 -12.28
C ARG A 61 9.00 -10.45 -12.96
N GLU A 62 9.82 -11.26 -12.27
CA GLU A 62 11.03 -11.85 -12.86
C GLU A 62 10.76 -12.73 -14.08
N SER A 63 9.57 -13.35 -14.18
CA SER A 63 9.20 -14.16 -15.35
C SER A 63 8.66 -13.39 -16.54
N LEU A 64 8.39 -12.08 -16.38
CA LEU A 64 7.85 -11.19 -17.40
C LEU A 64 8.92 -10.26 -18.01
N ASP A 65 10.12 -10.21 -17.40
CA ASP A 65 11.34 -9.57 -17.91
C ASP A 65 12.14 -10.57 -18.78
#